data_AF-A0A329M7N9-F1
#
_entry.id   AF-A0A329M7N9-F1
#
_cell.length_a   1.000
_cell.length_b   1.000
_cell.length_c   1.000
_cell.angle_alpha   90.00
_cell.angle_beta   90.00
_cell.angle_gamma   90.00
#
_symmetry.space_group_name_H-M   'P 1'
#
loop_
_entity.id
_entity.type
_entity.pdbx_description
1 polymer ?
#
loop_
_entity_poly.entity_id
_entity_poly.type
_entity_poly.pdbx_seq_one_letter_code
_entity_poly.pdbx_strand_id
1 'polypeptide(L)'
;MGEIVVLDVSQLRTVADRVVTAAERIAEMRWPESNPDELEGSAVGSIDASTLVAPRQADVVAGMRGWALAARNSADAFERAERHNRDRFGR
;
A
#
# COMPACT_ATOMS: atom_id res chain seq x y z
N MET A 1 -16.43 19.06 19.86
CA MET A 1 -16.75 17.69 20.29
C MET A 1 -16.10 16.76 19.30
N GLY A 2 -14.96 16.16 19.66
CA GLY A 2 -14.32 15.17 18.80
C GLY A 2 -15.17 13.91 18.83
N GLU A 3 -15.63 13.46 17.67
CA GLU A 3 -16.16 12.12 17.53
C GLU A 3 -15.02 11.16 17.91
N ILE A 4 -15.17 10.48 19.05
CA ILE A 4 -14.25 9.41 19.41
C ILE A 4 -14.59 8.27 18.46
N VAL A 5 -13.95 8.28 17.30
CA VAL A 5 -13.96 7.15 16.39
C VAL A 5 -13.30 6.02 17.16
N VAL A 6 -14.11 5.05 17.60
CA VAL A 6 -13.62 3.80 18.17
C VAL A 6 -12.96 3.05 17.01
N LEU A 7 -11.68 3.32 16.81
CA LEU A 7 -10.90 2.70 15.76
C LEU A 7 -10.63 1.25 16.18
N ASP A 8 -11.23 0.31 15.46
CA ASP A 8 -10.92 -1.10 15.66
C ASP A 8 -9.49 -1.37 15.16
N VAL A 9 -8.56 -1.46 16.12
CA VAL A 9 -7.13 -1.73 15.89
C VAL A 9 -6.92 -3.04 15.13
N SER A 10 -7.81 -4.04 15.32
CA SER A 10 -7.75 -5.32 14.60
C SER A 10 -8.15 -5.17 13.14
N GLN A 11 -9.14 -4.32 12.85
CA GLN A 11 -9.49 -3.96 11.47
C GLN A 11 -8.37 -3.17 10.80
N LEU A 12 -7.74 -2.22 11.51
CA LEU A 12 -6.61 -1.47 10.94
C LEU A 12 -5.46 -2.38 10.53
N ARG A 13 -5.10 -3.36 11.38
CA ARG A 13 -4.08 -4.39 11.05
C ARG A 13 -4.51 -5.21 9.83
N THR A 14 -5.76 -5.65 9.79
CA THR A 14 -6.31 -6.42 8.67
C THR A 14 -6.23 -5.66 7.34
N VAL A 15 -6.58 -4.37 7.35
CA VAL A 15 -6.48 -3.55 6.13
C VAL A 15 -5.03 -3.34 5.72
N ALA A 16 -4.13 -3.11 6.68
CA ALA A 16 -2.69 -3.00 6.40
C ALA A 16 -2.15 -4.27 5.70
N ASP A 17 -2.52 -5.45 6.17
CA ASP A 17 -2.10 -6.73 5.58
C ASP A 17 -2.65 -6.92 4.16
N ARG A 18 -3.91 -6.52 3.92
CA ARG A 18 -4.52 -6.54 2.59
C ARG A 18 -3.82 -5.59 1.63
N VAL A 19 -3.43 -4.39 2.10
CA VAL A 19 -2.71 -3.41 1.28
C VAL A 19 -1.32 -3.91 0.92
N VAL A 20 -0.59 -4.54 1.85
CA VAL A 20 0.69 -5.19 1.52
C VAL A 20 0.49 -6.28 0.47
N THR A 21 -0.49 -7.16 0.66
CA THR A 21 -0.78 -8.23 -0.31
C THR A 21 -1.11 -7.69 -1.70
N ALA A 22 -1.88 -6.61 -1.77
CA ALA A 22 -2.19 -5.93 -3.03
C ALA A 22 -0.95 -5.29 -3.66
N ALA A 23 -0.07 -4.69 -2.85
CA ALA A 23 1.19 -4.11 -3.32
C ALA A 23 2.10 -5.18 -3.95
N GLU A 24 2.22 -6.35 -3.32
CA GLU A 24 3.00 -7.47 -3.89
C GLU A 24 2.41 -7.97 -5.21
N ARG A 25 1.09 -8.15 -5.28
CA ARG A 25 0.41 -8.54 -6.53
C ARG A 25 0.62 -7.52 -7.65
N ILE A 26 0.61 -6.23 -7.32
CA ILE A 26 0.90 -5.18 -8.28
C ILE A 26 2.36 -5.23 -8.71
N ALA A 27 3.31 -5.43 -7.80
CA ALA A 27 4.72 -5.54 -8.13
C ALA A 27 5.04 -6.74 -9.04
N GLU A 28 4.29 -7.83 -8.91
CA GLU A 28 4.46 -9.05 -9.72
C GLU A 28 3.78 -8.99 -11.10
N MET A 29 2.91 -7.99 -11.35
CA MET A 29 2.26 -7.86 -12.65
C MET A 29 3.28 -7.54 -13.75
N ARG A 30 3.46 -8.49 -14.67
CA ARG A 30 4.21 -8.26 -15.91
C ARG A 30 3.38 -7.38 -16.85
N TRP A 31 4.00 -6.31 -17.32
CA TRP A 31 3.43 -5.50 -18.39
C TRP A 31 3.56 -6.22 -19.72
N PRO A 32 2.57 -6.07 -20.61
CA PRO A 32 2.73 -6.52 -21.98
C PRO A 32 3.90 -5.75 -22.62
N GLU A 33 4.91 -6.49 -23.06
CA GLU A 33 5.99 -5.95 -23.88
C GLU A 33 5.43 -5.69 -25.28
N SER A 34 5.58 -4.45 -25.76
CA SER A 34 5.27 -4.12 -27.15
C SER A 34 6.48 -4.53 -28.00
N ASN A 35 6.30 -5.41 -28.99
CA ASN A 35 7.35 -5.67 -29.97
C ASN A 35 7.37 -4.51 -31.00
N PRO A 36 8.39 -3.64 -31.00
CA PRO A 36 8.44 -2.49 -31.90
C PRO A 36 8.50 -2.91 -33.38
N ASP A 37 9.07 -4.09 -33.68
CA ASP A 37 9.17 -4.63 -35.03
C ASP A 37 7.80 -5.08 -35.58
N GLU A 38 6.85 -5.41 -34.71
CA GLU A 38 5.45 -5.71 -35.09
C GLU A 38 4.60 -4.45 -35.27
N LEU A 39 5.14 -3.27 -34.94
CA LEU A 39 4.46 -1.98 -34.94
C LEU A 39 5.15 -0.98 -35.88
N GLU A 40 5.80 -1.47 -36.93
CA GLU A 40 6.53 -0.63 -37.90
C GLU A 40 5.61 0.44 -38.52
N GLY A 41 6.05 1.70 -38.47
CA GLY A 41 5.28 2.87 -38.92
C GLY A 41 4.23 3.41 -37.93
N SER A 42 4.01 2.74 -36.79
CA SER A 42 3.17 3.24 -35.71
C SER A 42 3.95 4.18 -34.79
N ALA A 43 3.38 5.36 -34.52
CA ALA A 43 3.93 6.30 -33.52
C ALA A 43 3.95 5.72 -32.10
N VAL A 44 3.19 4.65 -31.83
CA VAL A 44 3.17 3.95 -30.53
C VAL A 44 4.23 2.84 -30.48
N GLY A 45 4.67 2.31 -31.62
CA GLY A 45 5.71 1.28 -31.70
C GLY A 45 7.09 1.76 -31.24
N SER A 46 7.35 3.06 -31.31
CA SER A 46 8.59 3.68 -30.79
C SER A 46 8.55 3.99 -29.29
N ILE A 47 7.40 3.80 -28.63
CA ILE A 47 7.23 4.09 -27.20
C ILE A 47 7.33 2.78 -26.43
N ASP A 48 8.42 2.65 -25.66
CA ASP A 48 8.48 1.62 -24.64
C ASP A 48 7.61 2.03 -23.43
N ALA A 49 6.35 1.59 -23.44
CA ALA A 49 5.40 1.85 -22.38
C ALA A 49 5.86 1.29 -21.02
N SER A 50 6.67 0.22 -21.02
CA SER A 50 7.19 -0.38 -19.79
C SER A 50 8.14 0.60 -19.08
N THR A 51 8.98 1.31 -19.83
CA THR A 51 9.91 2.32 -19.31
C THR A 51 9.18 3.52 -18.68
N LEU A 52 7.98 3.87 -19.15
CA LEU A 52 7.18 4.97 -18.59
C LEU A 52 6.38 4.56 -17.35
N VAL A 53 5.87 3.33 -17.32
CA VAL A 53 4.91 2.88 -16.31
C VAL A 53 5.60 2.19 -15.13
N ALA A 54 6.70 1.45 -15.37
CA ALA A 54 7.39 0.70 -14.32
C ALA A 54 7.89 1.56 -13.15
N PRO A 55 8.48 2.76 -13.36
CA PRO A 55 8.88 3.63 -12.25
C PRO A 55 7.68 4.08 -11.41
N ARG A 56 6.59 4.48 -12.08
CA ARG A 56 5.37 4.94 -11.40
C ARG A 56 4.68 3.82 -10.63
N GLN A 57 4.68 2.61 -11.16
CA GLN A 57 4.19 1.42 -10.46
C GLN A 57 5.03 1.15 -9.22
N ALA A 58 6.36 1.23 -9.31
CA ALA A 58 7.26 1.05 -8.18
C ALA A 58 6.96 2.08 -7.07
N ASP A 59 6.72 3.34 -7.43
CA ASP A 59 6.33 4.39 -6.47
C ASP A 59 5.00 4.09 -5.78
N VAL A 60 4.00 3.61 -6.52
CA VAL A 60 2.70 3.21 -5.95
C VAL A 60 2.88 2.05 -4.97
N VAL A 61 3.64 1.02 -5.35
CA VAL A 61 3.94 -0.13 -4.49
C VAL A 61 4.68 0.32 -3.22
N ALA A 62 5.66 1.21 -3.35
CA ALA A 62 6.38 1.76 -2.21
C ALA A 62 5.45 2.56 -1.27
N GLY A 63 4.57 3.39 -1.83
CA GLY A 63 3.58 4.14 -1.07
C GLY A 63 2.60 3.23 -0.32
N MET A 64 2.12 2.16 -0.95
CA MET A 64 1.24 1.17 -0.32
C MET A 64 1.93 0.46 0.85
N ARG A 65 3.18 0.02 0.67
CA ARG A 65 3.98 -0.61 1.73
C ARG A 65 4.25 0.36 2.87
N GLY A 66 4.59 1.62 2.57
CA GLY A 66 4.82 2.66 3.55
C GLY A 66 3.57 2.98 4.39
N TRP A 67 2.41 3.11 3.74
CA TRP A 67 1.14 3.30 4.43
C TRP A 67 0.80 2.13 5.36
N ALA A 68 0.95 0.89 4.88
CA ALA A 68 0.64 -0.29 5.69
C ALA A 68 1.56 -0.40 6.91
N LEU A 69 2.84 -0.05 6.78
CA LEU A 69 3.76 0.02 7.91
C LEU A 69 3.34 1.09 8.93
N ALA A 70 2.98 2.29 8.46
CA ALA A 70 2.50 3.36 9.33
C ALA A 70 1.20 2.98 10.06
N ALA A 71 0.29 2.28 9.39
CA ALA A 71 -0.95 1.76 9.97
C ALA A 71 -0.68 0.74 11.08
N ARG A 72 0.24 -0.21 10.87
CA ARG A 72 0.64 -1.18 11.91
C ARG A 72 1.29 -0.49 13.12
N ASN A 73 2.21 0.44 12.88
CA ASN A 73 2.87 1.18 13.97
C ASN A 73 1.86 2.00 14.79
N SER A 74 0.86 2.59 14.12
CA SER A 74 -0.24 3.32 14.76
C SER A 74 -1.10 2.36 15.59
N ALA A 75 -1.48 1.21 15.03
CA ALA A 75 -2.22 0.17 15.74
C ALA A 75 -1.51 -0.28 17.03
N ASP A 76 -0.20 -0.53 16.96
CA ASP A 76 0.60 -0.91 18.13
C ASP A 76 0.68 0.21 19.18
N ALA A 77 0.74 1.48 18.74
CA ALA A 77 0.74 2.62 19.63
C ALA A 77 -0.60 2.77 20.37
N PHE A 78 -1.73 2.59 19.66
CA PHE A 78 -3.06 2.59 20.28
C PHE A 78 -3.22 1.46 21.30
N GLU A 79 -2.77 0.25 20.96
CA GLU A 79 -2.86 -0.90 21.88
C GLU A 79 -2.02 -0.69 23.15
N ARG A 80 -0.83 -0.09 23.02
CA ARG A 80 0.01 0.29 24.17
C ARG A 80 -0.66 1.35 25.04
N ALA A 81 -1.24 2.39 24.42
CA ALA A 81 -1.93 3.46 25.13
C ALA A 81 -3.14 2.92 25.90
N GLU A 82 -3.93 2.04 25.28
CA GLU A 82 -5.09 1.41 25.88
C GLU A 82 -4.72 0.52 27.07
N ARG A 83 -3.67 -0.31 26.96
CA ARG A 83 -3.16 -1.09 28.10
C ARG A 83 -2.74 -0.20 29.27
N HIS A 84 -1.96 0.84 28.99
CA HIS A 84 -1.53 1.79 30.02
C HIS A 84 -2.71 2.50 30.70
N ASN A 85 -3.75 2.83 29.93
CA ASN A 85 -4.95 3.46 30.45
C ASN A 85 -5.73 2.51 31.38
N ARG A 86 -5.87 1.23 31.01
CA ARG A 86 -6.49 0.21 31.88
C ARG A 86 -5.68 -0.02 33.15
N ASP A 87 -4.35 -0.09 33.07
CA ASP A 87 -3.50 -0.25 34.25
C ASP A 87 -3.63 0.95 35.22
N ARG A 88 -3.85 2.15 34.68
CA ARG A 88 -3.97 3.39 35.45
C ARG A 88 -5.35 3.59 36.08
N PHE A 89 -6.42 3.23 35.38
CA PHE A 89 -7.81 3.53 35.80
C PHE A 89 -8.63 2.28 36.16
N GLY A 90 -8.11 1.08 35.97
CA GLY A 90 -8.75 -0.20 36.30
C GLY A 90 -8.71 -0.56 37.79
N ARG A 91 -9.10 0.38 38.66
CA ARG A 91 -9.51 0.08 40.04
C ARG A 91 -11.02 0.03 40.12
#